data_AF-Q5EK39-F1
#
_entry.id   AF-Q5EK39-F1
#
_cell.length_a   1.000
_cell.length_b   1.000
_cell.length_c   1.000
_cell.angle_alpha   90.00
_cell.angle_beta   90.00
_cell.angle_gamma   90.00
#
_symmetry.space_group_name_H-M   'P 1'
#
loop_
_entity.id
_entity.type
_entity.pdbx_description
1 polymer ?
#
loop_
_entity_poly.entity_id
_entity_poly.type
_entity_poly.pdbx_seq_one_letter_code
_entity_poly.pdbx_strand_id
1 'polypeptide(L)' 'LLKPDPAIYQHLADSQRILPQESVFMDDMPANVEGARQQGFHAIQFVDAHQARVQLAQMGLHF' A
#
# COMPACT_ATOMS: atom_id res chain seq x y z
N LEU A 1 16.96 4.64 -1.73
CA LEU A 1 15.56 4.87 -1.30
C LEU A 1 15.10 3.61 -0.60
N LEU A 2 14.62 3.70 0.64
CA LEU A 2 14.18 2.54 1.43
C LEU A 2 12.93 2.91 2.23
N LYS A 3 11.98 1.99 2.33
CA LYS A 3 10.82 2.17 3.21
C LYS A 3 11.29 2.27 4.69
N PRO A 4 10.68 3.11 5.53
CA PRO A 4 9.48 3.92 5.27
C PRO A 4 9.77 5.37 4.85
N ASP A 5 10.93 5.66 4.25
CA ASP A 5 11.23 7.01 3.74
C ASP A 5 10.15 7.47 2.74
N PRO A 6 9.49 8.63 2.93
CA PRO A 6 8.51 9.18 2.00
C PRO A 6 8.94 9.16 0.52
N ALA A 7 10.23 9.40 0.27
CA ALA A 7 10.77 9.50 -1.09
C ALA A 7 10.67 8.19 -1.88
N ILE A 8 10.66 7.01 -1.23
CA ILE A 8 10.50 5.74 -1.96
C ILE A 8 9.07 5.58 -2.52
N TYR A 9 8.04 6.03 -1.78
CA TYR A 9 6.65 5.90 -2.21
C TYR A 9 6.28 6.92 -3.29
N GLN A 10 6.79 8.14 -3.17
CA GLN A 10 6.66 9.17 -4.20
C GLN A 10 7.34 8.71 -5.50
N HIS A 11 8.58 8.20 -5.40
CA HIS A 11 9.28 7.64 -6.55
C HIS A 11 8.52 6.45 -7.19
N LEU A 12 7.90 5.59 -6.38
CA LEU A 12 7.05 4.51 -6.88
C LEU A 12 5.85 5.06 -7.67
N ALA A 13 5.10 6.01 -7.09
CA ALA A 13 3.94 6.62 -7.73
C ALA A 13 4.31 7.27 -9.08
N ASP A 14 5.40 8.04 -9.11
CA ASP A 14 5.89 8.72 -10.30
C ASP A 14 6.37 7.74 -11.38
N SER A 15 7.21 6.77 -10.99
CA SER A 15 7.81 5.83 -11.94
C SER A 15 6.80 4.85 -12.55
N GLN A 16 5.80 4.43 -11.76
CA GLN A 16 4.73 3.55 -12.22
C GLN A 16 3.54 4.30 -12.80
N ARG A 17 3.53 5.64 -12.71
CA ARG A 17 2.42 6.52 -13.13
C ARG A 17 1.08 6.10 -12.51
N ILE A 18 1.10 5.85 -11.21
CA ILE A 18 -0.09 5.50 -10.42
C ILE A 18 -0.41 6.62 -9.44
N LEU A 19 -1.69 6.79 -9.13
CA LEU A 19 -2.14 7.69 -8.08
C LEU A 19 -2.20 6.95 -6.74
N PRO A 20 -1.51 7.41 -5.68
CA PRO A 20 -1.53 6.77 -4.37
C PRO A 20 -2.95 6.50 -3.86
N GLN A 21 -3.85 7.49 -3.98
CA GLN A 21 -5.23 7.40 -3.51
C GLN A 21 -6.11 6.42 -4.29
N GLU A 22 -5.67 5.94 -5.46
CA GLU A 22 -6.36 4.89 -6.24
C GLU A 22 -5.61 3.55 -6.18
N SER A 23 -4.60 3.45 -5.32
CA SER A 23 -3.69 2.31 -5.24
C SER A 23 -3.71 1.66 -3.86
N VAL A 24 -3.56 0.33 -3.83
CA VAL A 24 -3.39 -0.44 -2.60
C VAL A 24 -1.95 -0.91 -2.47
N PHE A 25 -1.27 -0.49 -1.41
CA PHE A 25 0.06 -0.95 -1.01
C PHE A 25 -0.05 -2.07 0.03
N MET A 26 0.80 -3.09 -0.06
CA MET A 26 0.84 -4.21 0.87
C MET A 26 2.27 -4.50 1.30
N ASP A 27 2.48 -4.67 2.61
CA ASP A 27 3.77 -4.97 3.21
C ASP A 27 3.55 -5.67 4.56
N ASP A 28 4.46 -6.55 4.97
CA ASP A 28 4.38 -7.25 6.26
C ASP A 28 4.86 -6.40 7.45
N MET A 29 5.72 -5.41 7.19
CA MET A 29 6.29 -4.53 8.21
C MET A 29 5.35 -3.35 8.54
N PRO A 30 4.87 -3.21 9.80
CA PRO A 30 3.94 -2.15 10.17
C PRO A 30 4.42 -0.72 9.84
N ALA A 31 5.72 -0.47 10.00
CA ALA A 31 6.32 0.84 9.71
C ALA A 31 6.21 1.22 8.22
N ASN A 32 6.33 0.24 7.31
CA ASN A 32 6.21 0.47 5.88
C ASN A 32 4.76 0.77 5.49
N VAL A 33 3.82 0.02 6.06
CA VAL A 33 2.39 0.23 5.85
C VAL A 33 1.99 1.64 6.28
N GLU A 34 2.45 2.08 7.45
CA GLU A 34 2.14 3.42 7.93
C GLU A 34 2.81 4.52 7.09
N GLY A 35 4.06 4.31 6.67
CA GLY A 35 4.73 5.21 5.73
C GLY A 35 3.95 5.37 4.42
N ALA A 36 3.43 4.28 3.86
CA ALA A 36 2.59 4.33 2.65
C ALA A 36 1.28 5.10 2.87
N ARG A 37 0.59 4.89 4.01
CA ARG A 37 -0.64 5.63 4.35
C ARG A 37 -0.39 7.13 4.43
N GLN A 38 0.71 7.54 5.04
CA GLN A 38 1.10 8.95 5.15
C GLN A 38 1.37 9.60 3.78
N GLN A 39 1.69 8.81 2.76
CA GLN A 39 1.87 9.27 1.38
C GLN A 39 0.60 9.12 0.51
N GLY A 40 -0.55 8.80 1.13
CA GLY A 40 -1.85 8.77 0.47
C GLY A 40 -2.27 7.43 -0.14
N PHE A 41 -1.48 6.37 0.06
CA PHE A 41 -1.90 5.03 -0.37
C PHE A 41 -2.97 4.45 0.56
N HIS A 42 -3.90 3.68 0.00
CA HIS A 42 -4.55 2.63 0.80
C HIS A 42 -3.47 1.60 1.14
N ALA A 43 -3.28 1.27 2.42
CA ALA A 43 -2.24 0.32 2.79
C ALA A 43 -2.72 -0.74 3.78
N ILE A 44 -2.37 -1.99 3.48
CA ILE A 44 -2.72 -3.19 4.25
C ILE A 44 -1.43 -3.79 4.80
N GLN A 45 -1.41 -4.11 6.09
CA GLN A 45 -0.39 -5.01 6.62
C GLN A 45 -0.71 -6.42 6.15
N PHE A 46 0.19 -7.01 5.37
CA PHE A 46 0.02 -8.35 4.84
C PHE A 46 0.43 -9.39 5.88
N VAL A 47 -0.49 -10.28 6.23
CA VAL A 47 -0.23 -11.44 7.10
C VAL A 47 -0.34 -12.73 6.29
N ASP A 48 -1.44 -12.87 5.54
CA ASP A 48 -1.67 -13.99 4.65
C ASP A 48 -2.67 -13.61 3.54
N ALA A 49 -2.83 -14.50 2.56
CA ALA A 49 -3.70 -14.28 1.41
C ALA A 49 -5.20 -14.22 1.77
N HIS A 50 -5.64 -14.92 2.81
CA HIS A 50 -7.05 -14.91 3.22
C HIS A 50 -7.40 -13.54 3.82
N GLN A 51 -6.58 -13.05 4.75
CA GLN A 51 -6.70 -11.72 5.34
C GLN A 51 -6.67 -10.62 4.27
N ALA A 52 -5.72 -10.69 3.33
CA ALA A 52 -5.63 -9.72 2.24
C ALA A 52 -6.89 -9.70 1.38
N ARG A 53 -7.42 -10.88 0.99
CA ARG A 53 -8.66 -10.98 0.19
C ARG A 53 -9.86 -10.37 0.91
N VAL A 54 -10.03 -10.63 2.20
CA VAL A 54 -11.13 -10.05 2.98
C VAL A 54 -11.04 -8.52 3.03
N GLN A 55 -9.85 -7.98 3.27
CA GLN A 55 -9.66 -6.52 3.33
C GLN A 55 -9.84 -5.85 1.96
N LEU A 56 -9.35 -6.47 0.89
CA LEU A 56 -9.58 -5.98 -0.47
C LEU A 56 -11.06 -6.02 -0.85
N ALA A 57 -11.80 -7.07 -0.48
CA ALA A 57 -13.24 -7.15 -0.70
C ALA A 57 -14.01 -6.05 0.06
N GLN A 58 -13.58 -5.67 1.27
CA GLN A 58 -14.14 -4.53 2.01
C GLN A 58 -13.92 -3.19 1.30
N MET A 59 -12.92 -3.09 0.42
CA MET A 59 -12.68 -1.94 -0.46
C MET A 59 -13.45 -2.04 -1.79
N GLY A 60 -14.26 -3.09 -1.99
CA GLY A 60 -15.00 -3.32 -3.23
C GLY A 60 -14.20 -4.00 -4.34
N LEU A 61 -13.01 -4.53 -4.04
CA LEU A 61 -12.15 -5.24 -4.99
C LEU A 61 -12.42 -6.75 -4.94
N HIS A 62 -12.84 -7.34 -6.05
CA HIS A 62 -13.20 -8.76 -6.17
C HIS A 62 -12.36 -9.45 -7.26
N PHE A 63 -11.88 -10.66 -6.99
CA PHE A 63 -10.99 -11.46 -7.86
C PHE A 63 -11.29 -12.96 -7.77
#